data_AF-A0A1C5FDH0-F1
#
_entry.id   AF-A0A1C5FDH0-F1
#
_cell.length_a   1.000
_cell.length_b   1.000
_cell.length_c   1.000
_cell.angle_alpha   90.00
_cell.angle_beta   90.00
_cell.angle_gamma   90.00
#
_symmetry.space_group_name_H-M   'P 1'
#
loop_
_entity.id
_entity.type
_entity.pdbx_description
1 polymer ?
#
loop_
_entity_poly.entity_id
_entity_poly.type
_entity_poly.pdbx_seq_one_letter_code
_entity_poly.pdbx_strand_id
1 'polypeptide(L)'
;MFVQQLEPVADSLALSALVAALPLATVLILLGVIRMKAHLAGLIGLAVAVVVGWLTFGMPLGQTFSAGAAGVLFGLFPIMWIVVNALWVYRLTVRTHHFDILRRSFGRLSDDPRIQALVIAFCFGALLEALAGFGAPVAICSVMLVALGFDPVKAAVVSLVANTAPVAFGAMGTPVVTLAQVTGLPLDTVASVVGRQTPLLALVVPLVLIGLVDGRRGLRETWVPALACGVAFAVAQFAASNYVSAQLADIGAALAGAAALVAVPSARRPA
;
A
#
# COMPACT_ATOMS: atom_id res chain seq x y z
N MET A 1 -19.35 11.69 -26.08
CA MET A 1 -18.38 11.00 -25.21
C MET A 1 -18.39 9.53 -25.61
N PHE A 2 -17.24 8.87 -25.77
CA PHE A 2 -17.21 7.43 -26.03
C PHE A 2 -17.85 6.68 -24.86
N VAL A 3 -18.69 5.70 -25.17
CA VAL A 3 -19.31 4.81 -24.18
C VAL A 3 -18.69 3.44 -24.40
N GLN A 4 -17.99 2.95 -23.39
CA GLN A 4 -17.30 1.67 -23.47
C GLN A 4 -18.32 0.53 -23.51
N GLN A 5 -18.25 -0.29 -24.55
CA GLN A 5 -18.91 -1.60 -24.55
C GLN A 5 -18.11 -2.55 -23.66
N LEU A 6 -18.81 -3.30 -22.80
CA LEU A 6 -18.19 -4.22 -21.85
C LEU A 6 -17.78 -5.56 -22.48
N GLU A 7 -18.42 -5.93 -23.59
CA GLU A 7 -18.25 -7.24 -24.24
C GLU A 7 -17.83 -7.15 -25.73
N PRO A 8 -16.89 -6.29 -26.15
CA PRO A 8 -16.55 -6.10 -27.56
C PRO A 8 -15.82 -7.31 -28.18
N VAL A 9 -15.31 -8.24 -27.37
CA VAL A 9 -14.60 -9.43 -27.82
C VAL A 9 -15.52 -10.63 -27.77
N ALA A 10 -16.01 -11.05 -28.94
CA ALA A 10 -16.82 -12.26 -29.13
C ALA A 10 -18.03 -12.34 -28.16
N ASP A 11 -18.64 -11.20 -27.83
CA ASP A 11 -19.77 -11.08 -26.90
C ASP A 11 -19.52 -11.77 -25.54
N SER A 12 -18.26 -11.82 -25.11
CA SER A 12 -17.84 -12.44 -23.87
C SER A 12 -17.19 -11.44 -22.94
N LEU A 13 -17.80 -11.26 -21.77
CA LEU A 13 -17.26 -10.45 -20.69
C LEU A 13 -15.87 -10.93 -20.25
N ALA A 14 -15.68 -12.25 -20.15
CA ALA A 14 -14.41 -12.83 -19.71
C ALA A 14 -13.27 -12.56 -20.71
N LEU A 15 -13.52 -12.76 -22.01
CA LEU A 15 -12.52 -12.49 -23.04
C LEU A 15 -12.20 -11.00 -23.15
N SER A 16 -13.23 -10.15 -23.07
CA SER A 16 -13.08 -8.70 -23.09
C SER A 16 -12.27 -8.21 -21.87
N ALA A 17 -12.50 -8.78 -20.69
CA ALA A 17 -11.73 -8.49 -19.49
C ALA A 17 -10.25 -8.93 -19.60
N LEU A 18 -9.98 -10.10 -20.20
CA LEU A 18 -8.60 -10.55 -20.46
C LEU A 18 -7.86 -9.61 -21.41
N VAL A 19 -8.51 -9.15 -22.46
CA VAL A 19 -7.91 -8.19 -23.40
C VAL A 19 -7.71 -6.82 -22.74
N ALA A 20 -8.67 -6.36 -21.92
CA ALA A 20 -8.53 -5.14 -21.14
C ALA A 20 -7.38 -5.21 -20.11
N ALA A 21 -7.02 -6.40 -19.64
CA ALA A 21 -5.92 -6.61 -18.70
C ALA A 21 -4.53 -6.60 -19.36
N LEU A 22 -4.43 -6.65 -20.70
CA LEU A 22 -3.14 -6.71 -21.42
C LEU A 22 -2.16 -5.57 -21.06
N PRO A 23 -2.56 -4.29 -20.94
CA PRO A 23 -1.63 -3.23 -20.56
C PRO A 23 -1.01 -3.48 -19.17
N LEU A 24 -1.82 -3.93 -18.20
CA LEU A 24 -1.38 -4.25 -16.85
C LEU A 24 -0.45 -5.47 -16.85
N ALA A 25 -0.86 -6.55 -17.52
CA ALA A 25 -0.05 -7.75 -17.66
C ALA A 25 1.31 -7.45 -18.32
N THR A 26 1.31 -6.60 -19.34
CA THR A 26 2.53 -6.14 -20.02
C THR A 26 3.46 -5.45 -19.03
N VAL A 27 2.98 -4.46 -18.28
CA VAL A 27 3.82 -3.76 -17.29
C VAL A 27 4.36 -4.71 -16.23
N LEU A 28 3.53 -5.62 -15.70
CA LEU A 28 3.93 -6.60 -14.68
C LEU A 28 4.98 -7.59 -15.19
N ILE A 29 4.82 -8.11 -16.41
CA ILE A 29 5.78 -9.03 -17.03
C ILE A 29 7.10 -8.30 -17.33
N LEU A 30 7.03 -7.09 -17.88
CA LEU A 30 8.23 -6.31 -18.22
C LEU A 30 9.04 -5.95 -16.97
N LEU A 31 8.38 -5.64 -15.85
CA LEU A 31 9.03 -5.32 -14.58
C LEU A 31 9.48 -6.56 -13.80
N GLY A 32 8.61 -7.55 -13.64
CA GLY A 32 8.86 -8.70 -12.78
C GLY A 32 9.73 -9.77 -13.43
N VAL A 33 9.46 -10.09 -14.71
CA VAL A 33 10.14 -11.17 -15.42
C VAL A 33 11.34 -10.63 -16.20
N ILE A 34 11.11 -9.63 -17.05
CA ILE A 34 12.15 -9.08 -17.93
C ILE A 34 13.06 -8.09 -17.18
N ARG A 35 12.63 -7.56 -16.03
CA ARG A 35 13.38 -6.61 -15.19
C ARG A 35 13.79 -5.34 -15.93
N MET A 36 12.91 -4.87 -16.83
CA MET A 36 13.12 -3.63 -17.58
C MET A 36 12.99 -2.40 -16.69
N LYS A 37 13.61 -1.30 -17.09
CA LYS A 37 13.47 -0.01 -16.39
C LYS A 37 12.00 0.44 -16.39
N ALA A 38 11.50 0.92 -15.25
CA ALA A 38 10.08 1.22 -15.05
C ALA A 38 9.51 2.26 -16.03
N HIS A 39 10.28 3.27 -16.42
CA HIS A 39 9.84 4.26 -17.41
C HIS A 39 9.61 3.65 -18.80
N LEU A 40 10.43 2.67 -19.21
CA LEU A 40 10.25 1.97 -20.49
C LEU A 40 9.05 1.02 -20.41
N ALA A 41 8.93 0.25 -19.33
CA ALA A 41 7.79 -0.62 -19.11
C ALA A 41 6.46 0.15 -19.11
N GLY A 42 6.42 1.33 -18.47
CA GLY A 42 5.26 2.21 -18.47
C GLY A 42 4.92 2.76 -19.86
N LEU A 43 5.93 3.16 -20.64
CA LEU A 43 5.71 3.66 -22.01
C LEU A 43 5.19 2.56 -22.96
N ILE A 44 5.71 1.34 -22.83
CA ILE A 44 5.20 0.18 -23.57
C ILE A 44 3.77 -0.16 -23.12
N GLY A 45 3.50 -0.16 -21.81
CA GLY A 45 2.16 -0.36 -21.28
C GLY A 45 1.15 0.66 -21.81
N LEU A 46 1.53 1.93 -21.89
CA LEU A 46 0.71 2.99 -22.49
C LEU A 46 0.46 2.72 -23.97
N ALA A 47 1.49 2.33 -24.73
CA ALA A 47 1.33 1.98 -26.13
C ALA A 47 0.34 0.81 -26.32
N VAL A 48 0.45 -0.23 -25.49
CA VAL A 48 -0.49 -1.36 -25.49
C VAL A 48 -1.90 -0.89 -25.13
N ALA A 49 -2.07 -0.01 -24.14
CA ALA A 49 -3.38 0.55 -23.79
C ALA A 49 -4.01 1.35 -24.95
N VAL A 50 -3.21 2.15 -25.68
CA VAL A 50 -3.68 2.89 -26.87
C VAL A 50 -4.13 1.92 -27.96
N VAL A 51 -3.34 0.89 -28.24
CA VAL A 51 -3.66 -0.13 -29.26
C VAL A 51 -4.93 -0.90 -28.90
N VAL A 52 -5.05 -1.36 -27.66
CA VAL A 52 -6.24 -2.09 -27.18
C VAL A 52 -7.48 -1.19 -27.20
N GLY A 53 -7.37 0.05 -26.70
CA GLY A 53 -8.48 1.00 -26.70
C GLY A 53 -8.99 1.33 -28.10
N TRP A 54 -8.07 1.53 -29.05
CA TRP A 54 -8.42 1.85 -30.43
C TRP A 54 -8.95 0.64 -31.21
N LEU A 55 -8.22 -0.48 -31.21
CA LEU A 55 -8.56 -1.64 -32.06
C LEU A 55 -9.66 -2.51 -31.46
N THR A 56 -9.59 -2.81 -30.16
CA THR A 56 -10.52 -3.74 -29.52
C THR A 56 -11.81 -3.04 -29.08
N PHE A 57 -11.67 -1.87 -28.45
CA PHE A 57 -12.82 -1.14 -27.91
C PHE A 57 -13.39 -0.10 -28.88
N GLY A 58 -12.76 0.11 -30.04
CA GLY A 58 -13.26 1.04 -31.07
C GLY A 58 -13.24 2.51 -30.63
N MET A 59 -12.41 2.86 -29.65
CA MET A 59 -12.32 4.22 -29.13
C MET A 59 -11.73 5.16 -30.20
N PRO A 60 -12.36 6.32 -30.52
CA PRO A 60 -11.81 7.26 -31.48
C PRO A 60 -10.44 7.79 -31.03
N LEU A 61 -9.48 7.86 -31.96
CA LEU A 61 -8.08 8.26 -31.68
C LEU A 61 -7.97 9.56 -30.87
N GLY A 62 -8.78 10.58 -31.20
CA GLY A 62 -8.78 11.84 -30.46
C GLY A 62 -9.10 11.66 -28.98
N GLN A 63 -10.06 10.79 -28.65
CA GLN A 63 -10.40 10.49 -27.26
C GLN A 63 -9.36 9.58 -26.60
N THR A 64 -8.76 8.65 -27.35
CA THR A 64 -7.69 7.77 -26.84
C THR A 64 -6.46 8.58 -26.42
N PHE A 65 -6.02 9.52 -27.26
CA PHE A 65 -4.90 10.41 -26.91
C PHE A 65 -5.28 11.39 -25.80
N SER A 66 -6.51 11.92 -25.77
CA SER A 66 -6.93 12.79 -24.67
C SER A 66 -6.97 12.06 -23.33
N ALA A 67 -7.40 10.79 -23.30
CA ALA A 67 -7.37 9.95 -22.10
C ALA A 67 -5.93 9.65 -21.66
N GLY A 68 -5.03 9.35 -22.61
CA GLY A 68 -3.60 9.21 -22.34
C GLY A 68 -2.99 10.48 -21.75
N ALA A 69 -3.29 11.64 -22.32
CA ALA A 69 -2.84 12.93 -21.81
C ALA A 69 -3.39 13.23 -20.41
N ALA A 70 -4.67 12.93 -20.17
CA ALA A 70 -5.27 13.04 -18.83
C ALA A 70 -4.54 12.16 -17.81
N GLY A 71 -4.18 10.92 -18.18
CA GLY A 71 -3.37 10.03 -17.34
C GLY A 71 -1.98 10.58 -17.04
N VAL A 72 -1.29 11.15 -18.04
CA VAL A 72 0.01 11.80 -17.86
C VAL A 72 -0.09 13.00 -16.91
N LEU A 73 -1.10 13.86 -17.09
CA LEU A 73 -1.33 15.00 -16.21
C LEU A 73 -1.70 14.57 -14.79
N PHE A 74 -2.49 13.50 -14.64
CA PHE A 74 -2.84 12.91 -13.34
C PHE A 74 -1.59 12.36 -12.62
N GLY A 75 -0.67 11.74 -13.35
CA GLY A 75 0.60 11.29 -12.80
C GLY A 75 1.54 12.45 -12.42
N LEU A 76 1.66 13.46 -13.28
CA LEU A 76 2.57 14.58 -13.08
C LEU A 76 2.10 15.60 -12.03
N PHE A 77 0.79 15.79 -11.90
CA PHE A 77 0.26 16.79 -10.97
C PHE A 77 -0.16 16.10 -9.65
N PRO A 78 -1.31 15.42 -9.51
CA PRO A 78 -1.69 14.78 -8.25
C PRO A 78 -0.61 13.88 -7.63
N ILE A 79 -0.08 12.91 -8.38
CA ILE A 79 0.81 11.88 -7.82
C ILE A 79 2.19 12.47 -7.50
N MET A 80 2.84 13.11 -8.47
CA MET A 80 4.16 13.71 -8.24
C MET A 80 4.13 14.85 -7.24
N TRP A 81 3.04 15.61 -7.16
CA TRP A 81 2.89 16.62 -6.11
C TRP A 81 2.90 16.00 -4.71
N ILE A 82 2.16 14.90 -4.49
CA ILE A 82 2.17 14.19 -3.20
C ILE A 82 3.58 13.66 -2.91
N VAL A 83 4.20 12.95 -3.86
CA VAL A 83 5.53 12.35 -3.67
C VAL A 83 6.61 13.39 -3.40
N VAL A 84 6.63 14.51 -4.13
CA VAL A 84 7.61 15.59 -3.93
C VAL A 84 7.45 16.22 -2.54
N ASN A 85 6.22 16.54 -2.13
CA ASN A 85 5.97 17.12 -0.81
C ASN A 85 6.28 16.13 0.32
N ALA A 86 5.89 14.87 0.17
CA ALA A 86 6.18 13.81 1.14
C ALA A 86 7.70 13.59 1.28
N LEU A 87 8.43 13.50 0.16
CA LEU A 87 9.89 13.39 0.19
C LEU A 87 10.56 14.64 0.76
N TRP A 88 10.01 15.82 0.53
CA TRP A 88 10.52 17.05 1.11
C TRP A 88 10.37 17.05 2.63
N VAL A 89 9.18 16.73 3.16
CA VAL A 89 8.94 16.58 4.60
C VAL A 89 9.80 15.46 5.21
N TYR A 90 9.95 14.34 4.50
CA TYR A 90 10.85 13.27 4.92
C TYR A 90 12.30 13.75 5.00
N ARG A 91 12.81 14.42 3.96
CA ARG A 91 14.19 14.95 3.98
C ARG A 91 14.36 16.01 5.06
N LEU A 92 13.34 16.82 5.34
CA LEU A 92 13.35 17.77 6.44
C LEU A 92 13.51 17.04 7.77
N THR A 93 12.69 16.03 8.06
CA THR A 93 12.76 15.26 9.31
C THR A 93 14.05 14.47 9.48
N VAL A 94 14.63 13.98 8.38
CA VAL A 94 15.96 13.35 8.39
C VAL A 94 17.05 14.38 8.69
N ARG A 95 17.05 15.55 8.00
CA ARG A 95 18.05 16.60 8.25
C ARG A 95 17.95 17.23 9.63
N THR A 96 16.76 17.33 10.21
CA THR A 96 16.57 17.87 11.57
C THR A 96 16.81 16.81 12.65
N HIS A 97 17.29 15.60 12.30
CA HIS A 97 17.48 14.46 13.21
C HIS A 97 16.24 14.03 14.00
N HIS A 98 15.05 14.54 13.66
CA HIS A 98 13.80 14.13 14.28
C HIS A 98 13.44 12.70 13.88
N PHE A 99 13.88 12.26 12.70
CA PHE A 99 13.79 10.86 12.31
C PHE A 99 14.59 9.94 13.24
N ASP A 100 15.77 10.38 13.71
CA ASP A 100 16.58 9.61 14.67
C ASP A 100 15.92 9.56 16.05
N ILE A 101 15.10 10.56 16.39
CA ILE A 101 14.28 10.56 17.61
C ILE A 101 13.16 9.54 17.46
N LEU A 102 12.43 9.52 16.33
CA LEU A 102 11.40 8.51 16.06
C LEU A 102 11.98 7.09 16.07
N ARG A 103 13.13 6.88 15.42
CA ARG A 103 13.85 5.59 15.43
C ARG A 103 14.25 5.16 16.85
N ARG A 104 14.77 6.07 17.67
CA ARG A 104 15.11 5.79 19.08
C ARG A 104 13.88 5.53 19.94
N SER A 105 12.78 6.23 19.71
CA SER A 105 11.52 6.02 20.43
C SER A 105 10.90 4.65 20.10
N PHE A 106 10.94 4.20 18.85
CA PHE A 106 10.45 2.87 18.47
C PHE A 106 11.39 1.75 18.94
N GLY A 107 12.71 1.94 18.88
CA GLY A 107 13.68 0.97 19.41
C GLY A 107 13.62 0.80 20.93
N ARG A 108 13.07 1.78 21.67
CA ARG A 108 12.84 1.70 23.11
C ARG A 108 11.52 1.05 23.50
N LEU A 109 10.64 0.75 22.55
CA LEU A 109 9.31 0.24 22.88
C LEU A 109 9.35 -1.21 23.38
N SER A 110 10.25 -2.01 22.82
CA SER A 110 10.46 -3.41 23.19
C SER A 110 11.85 -3.84 22.77
N ASP A 111 12.49 -4.67 23.58
CA ASP A 111 13.74 -5.34 23.21
C ASP A 111 13.48 -6.59 22.35
N ASP A 112 12.23 -7.06 22.26
CA ASP A 112 11.87 -8.21 21.42
C ASP A 112 11.87 -7.81 19.93
N PRO A 113 12.75 -8.41 19.10
CA PRO A 113 12.82 -8.12 17.67
C PRO A 113 11.48 -8.30 16.94
N ARG A 114 10.65 -9.25 17.39
CA ARG A 114 9.34 -9.55 16.79
C ARG A 114 8.38 -8.38 16.96
N ILE A 115 8.40 -7.74 18.14
CA ILE A 115 7.58 -6.56 18.42
C ILE A 115 8.13 -5.34 17.68
N GLN A 116 9.46 -5.17 17.63
CA GLN A 116 10.09 -4.12 16.84
C GLN A 116 9.71 -4.21 15.35
N ALA A 117 9.67 -5.43 14.80
CA ALA A 117 9.22 -5.67 13.43
C ALA A 117 7.77 -5.22 13.20
N LEU A 118 6.86 -5.47 14.15
CA LEU A 118 5.47 -4.97 14.04
C LEU A 118 5.40 -3.45 14.11
N VAL A 119 6.10 -2.84 15.06
CA VAL A 119 6.09 -1.38 15.23
C VAL A 119 6.62 -0.69 13.97
N ILE A 120 7.72 -1.19 13.41
CA ILE A 120 8.43 -0.55 12.29
C ILE A 120 7.77 -0.93 10.96
N ALA A 121 7.71 -2.22 10.63
CA ALA A 121 7.27 -2.66 9.31
C ALA A 121 5.76 -2.49 9.11
N PHE A 122 4.97 -2.73 10.16
CA PHE A 122 3.51 -2.72 10.06
C PHE A 122 2.93 -1.36 10.43
N CYS A 123 3.07 -0.90 11.68
CA CYS A 123 2.44 0.34 12.11
C CYS A 123 3.08 1.58 11.47
N PHE A 124 4.39 1.74 11.61
CA PHE A 124 5.10 2.88 11.02
C PHE A 124 5.11 2.82 9.50
N GLY A 125 5.29 1.62 8.93
CA GLY A 125 5.15 1.38 7.50
C GLY A 125 3.78 1.81 6.96
N ALA A 126 2.68 1.40 7.60
CA ALA A 126 1.34 1.81 7.21
C ALA A 126 1.11 3.33 7.34
N LEU A 127 1.64 3.96 8.38
CA LEU A 127 1.57 5.42 8.52
C LEU A 127 2.29 6.13 7.35
N LEU A 128 3.48 5.65 6.98
CA LEU A 128 4.20 6.19 5.83
C LEU A 128 3.49 5.87 4.50
N GLU A 129 2.85 4.71 4.36
CA GLU A 129 2.08 4.36 3.15
C GLU A 129 0.88 5.29 3.00
N ALA A 130 0.19 5.61 4.09
CA ALA A 130 -0.90 6.56 4.09
C ALA A 130 -0.47 7.97 3.66
N LEU A 131 0.73 8.42 4.07
CA LEU A 131 1.21 9.79 3.82
C LEU A 131 1.97 9.95 2.50
N ALA A 132 2.84 8.99 2.18
CA ALA A 132 3.76 9.05 1.05
C ALA A 132 3.38 8.09 -0.08
N GLY A 133 3.02 6.84 0.27
CA GLY A 133 2.69 5.77 -0.67
C GLY A 133 3.84 5.35 -1.59
N PHE A 134 3.49 4.65 -2.67
CA PHE A 134 4.37 4.31 -3.81
C PHE A 134 5.64 3.52 -3.45
N GLY A 135 5.58 2.71 -2.40
CA GLY A 135 6.68 1.82 -2.00
C GLY A 135 7.84 2.49 -1.25
N ALA A 136 7.78 3.80 -1.02
CA ALA A 136 8.70 4.50 -0.11
C ALA A 136 8.73 3.88 1.31
N PRO A 137 7.59 3.46 1.90
CA PRO A 137 7.58 2.86 3.23
C PRO A 137 8.39 1.57 3.32
N VAL A 138 8.28 0.70 2.30
CA VAL A 138 9.01 -0.56 2.25
C VAL A 138 10.52 -0.32 2.30
N ALA A 139 11.01 0.64 1.50
CA ALA A 139 12.43 0.98 1.47
C ALA A 139 12.93 1.48 2.82
N ILE A 140 12.19 2.40 3.45
CA ILE A 140 12.56 3.01 4.74
C ILE A 140 12.52 1.97 5.86
N CYS A 141 11.44 1.20 5.97
CA CYS A 141 11.27 0.19 7.02
C CYS A 141 12.31 -0.93 6.90
N SER A 142 12.63 -1.36 5.68
CA SER A 142 13.66 -2.38 5.44
C SER A 142 15.03 -1.93 5.97
N VAL A 143 15.43 -0.70 5.66
CA VAL A 143 16.70 -0.12 6.14
C VAL A 143 16.70 0.01 7.67
N MET A 144 15.59 0.42 8.27
CA MET A 144 15.47 0.52 9.72
C MET A 144 15.62 -0.84 10.42
N LEU A 145 14.99 -1.89 9.88
CA LEU A 145 15.11 -3.25 10.41
C LEU A 145 16.53 -3.79 10.26
N VAL A 146 17.18 -3.58 9.11
CA VAL A 146 18.60 -3.94 8.92
C VAL A 146 19.47 -3.27 9.98
N ALA A 147 19.22 -2.00 10.24
CA ALA A 147 19.96 -1.24 11.24
C ALA A 147 19.66 -1.64 12.70
N LEU A 148 18.70 -2.54 12.93
CA LEU A 148 18.42 -3.20 14.21
C LEU A 148 18.97 -4.63 14.27
N GLY A 149 19.71 -5.07 13.25
CA GLY A 149 20.38 -6.38 13.22
C GLY A 149 19.60 -7.47 12.49
N PHE A 150 18.50 -7.13 11.80
CA PHE A 150 17.83 -8.10 10.93
C PHE A 150 18.67 -8.40 9.69
N ASP A 151 18.62 -9.66 9.25
CA ASP A 151 19.15 -10.03 7.94
C ASP A 151 18.51 -9.17 6.83
N PRO A 152 19.28 -8.63 5.87
CA PRO A 152 18.76 -7.74 4.83
C PRO A 152 17.64 -8.33 3.98
N VAL A 153 17.71 -9.62 3.65
CA VAL A 153 16.66 -10.27 2.87
C VAL A 153 15.41 -10.42 3.73
N LYS A 154 15.56 -10.86 4.98
CA LYS A 154 14.44 -10.94 5.93
C LYS A 154 13.77 -9.58 6.15
N ALA A 155 14.55 -8.52 6.35
CA ALA A 155 14.03 -7.16 6.55
C ALA A 155 13.21 -6.65 5.35
N ALA A 156 13.69 -6.93 4.12
CA ALA A 156 12.97 -6.60 2.89
C ALA A 156 11.66 -7.39 2.78
N VAL A 157 11.69 -8.70 3.03
CA VAL A 157 10.50 -9.56 2.99
C VAL A 157 9.46 -9.14 4.04
N VAL A 158 9.89 -8.91 5.28
CA VAL A 158 9.00 -8.47 6.37
C VAL A 158 8.35 -7.13 6.02
N SER A 159 9.12 -6.17 5.48
CA SER A 159 8.58 -4.86 5.09
C SER A 159 7.62 -4.95 3.90
N LEU A 160 7.92 -5.79 2.90
CA LEU A 160 7.03 -6.03 1.76
C LEU A 160 5.70 -6.67 2.19
N VAL A 161 5.77 -7.71 3.01
CA VAL A 161 4.56 -8.41 3.51
C VAL A 161 3.75 -7.47 4.39
N ALA A 162 4.39 -6.71 5.28
CA ALA A 162 3.71 -5.77 6.16
C ALA A 162 2.95 -4.69 5.40
N ASN A 163 3.54 -4.20 4.30
CA ASN A 163 2.91 -3.17 3.48
C ASN A 163 1.68 -3.65 2.72
N THR A 164 1.34 -4.94 2.72
CA THR A 164 0.18 -5.47 1.97
C THR A 164 -1.17 -5.00 2.52
N ALA A 165 -1.29 -4.84 3.84
CA ALA A 165 -2.54 -4.43 4.49
C ALA A 165 -2.96 -2.97 4.22
N PRO A 166 -2.06 -1.96 4.30
CA PRO A 166 -2.46 -0.57 4.09
C PRO A 166 -2.68 -0.15 2.63
N VAL A 167 -2.07 -0.80 1.62
CA VAL A 167 -2.00 -0.24 0.24
C VAL A 167 -3.32 0.31 -0.32
N ALA A 168 -4.45 -0.32 -0.01
CA ALA A 168 -5.77 0.12 -0.46
C ALA A 168 -6.08 1.60 -0.11
N PHE A 169 -5.68 2.08 1.07
CA PHE A 169 -5.89 3.46 1.50
C PHE A 169 -4.60 4.31 1.49
N GLY A 170 -3.53 3.78 0.86
CA GLY A 170 -2.26 4.47 0.69
C GLY A 170 -2.36 5.78 -0.09
N ALA A 171 -1.38 6.66 0.11
CA ALA A 171 -1.31 8.00 -0.47
C ALA A 171 -2.64 8.76 -0.32
N MET A 172 -3.14 8.87 0.91
CA MET A 172 -4.41 9.53 1.24
C MET A 172 -5.59 8.96 0.45
N GLY A 173 -5.71 7.63 0.40
CA GLY A 173 -6.83 6.95 -0.27
C GLY A 173 -6.85 7.04 -1.79
N THR A 174 -5.74 7.41 -2.44
CA THR A 174 -5.67 7.59 -3.90
C THR A 174 -6.22 6.38 -4.68
N PRO A 175 -5.89 5.11 -4.34
CA PRO A 175 -6.44 3.97 -5.07
C PRO A 175 -7.97 3.87 -5.02
N VAL A 176 -8.56 4.12 -3.85
CA VAL A 176 -10.02 4.11 -3.64
C VAL A 176 -10.68 5.28 -4.37
N VAL A 177 -10.08 6.47 -4.32
CA VAL A 177 -10.56 7.66 -5.03
C VAL A 177 -10.53 7.44 -6.55
N THR A 178 -9.41 6.95 -7.08
CA THR A 178 -9.29 6.64 -8.51
C THR A 178 -10.28 5.57 -8.93
N LEU A 179 -10.49 4.52 -8.14
CA LEU A 179 -11.47 3.48 -8.44
C LEU A 179 -12.90 4.04 -8.49
N ALA A 180 -13.27 4.90 -7.53
CA ALA A 180 -14.57 5.56 -7.52
C ALA A 180 -14.77 6.45 -8.76
N GLN A 181 -13.73 7.20 -9.16
CA GLN A 181 -13.78 8.07 -10.35
C GLN A 181 -13.92 7.29 -11.66
N VAL A 182 -13.17 6.19 -11.82
CA VAL A 182 -13.18 5.38 -13.05
C VAL A 182 -14.48 4.59 -13.18
N THR A 183 -15.07 4.16 -12.06
CA THR A 183 -16.33 3.39 -12.06
C THR A 183 -17.59 4.27 -12.01
N GLY A 184 -17.44 5.55 -11.65
CA GLY A 184 -18.56 6.47 -11.42
C GLY A 184 -19.36 6.16 -10.16
N LEU A 185 -18.84 5.31 -9.27
CA LEU A 185 -19.49 4.95 -8.02
C LEU A 185 -19.21 5.99 -6.92
N PRO A 186 -20.12 6.17 -5.93
CA PRO A 186 -19.86 7.04 -4.80
C PRO A 186 -18.62 6.60 -4.01
N LEU A 187 -17.75 7.55 -3.67
CA LEU A 187 -16.50 7.29 -2.94
C LEU A 187 -16.75 6.50 -1.64
N ASP A 188 -17.76 6.89 -0.87
CA ASP A 188 -18.09 6.27 0.41
C ASP A 188 -18.55 4.81 0.25
N THR A 189 -19.21 4.48 -0.87
CA THR A 189 -19.59 3.11 -1.19
C THR A 189 -18.36 2.26 -1.50
N VAL A 190 -17.45 2.76 -2.34
CA VAL A 190 -16.22 2.04 -2.66
C VAL A 190 -15.34 1.88 -1.42
N ALA A 191 -15.16 2.97 -0.66
CA ALA A 191 -14.36 2.98 0.56
C ALA A 191 -14.88 2.02 1.63
N SER A 192 -16.19 1.96 1.85
CA SER A 192 -16.78 1.07 2.85
C SER A 192 -16.70 -0.41 2.45
N VAL A 193 -16.83 -0.74 1.15
CA VAL A 193 -16.65 -2.13 0.67
C VAL A 193 -15.21 -2.58 0.84
N VAL A 194 -14.24 -1.77 0.38
CA VAL A 194 -12.81 -2.04 0.57
C VAL A 194 -12.50 -2.13 2.07
N GLY A 195 -13.01 -1.18 2.85
CA GLY A 195 -12.87 -1.11 4.30
C GLY A 195 -13.55 -2.22 5.08
N ARG A 196 -14.31 -3.12 4.44
CA ARG A 196 -14.84 -4.36 5.04
C ARG A 196 -13.97 -5.57 4.72
N GLN A 197 -13.24 -5.54 3.60
CA GLN A 197 -12.41 -6.64 3.13
C GLN A 197 -10.98 -6.53 3.67
N THR A 198 -10.39 -5.34 3.57
CA THR A 198 -8.99 -5.09 3.94
C THR A 198 -8.70 -5.36 5.42
N PRO A 199 -9.57 -4.98 6.39
CA PRO A 199 -9.31 -5.24 7.80
C PRO A 199 -9.15 -6.72 8.16
N LEU A 200 -9.78 -7.63 7.42
CA LEU A 200 -9.61 -9.07 7.62
C LEU A 200 -8.17 -9.50 7.36
N LEU A 201 -7.54 -8.94 6.33
CA LEU A 201 -6.12 -9.16 6.05
C LEU A 201 -5.25 -8.48 7.11
N ALA A 202 -5.58 -7.25 7.50
CA ALA A 202 -4.83 -6.52 8.52
C ALA A 202 -4.83 -7.21 9.89
N LEU A 203 -5.86 -7.99 10.22
CA LEU A 203 -5.90 -8.82 11.42
C LEU A 203 -4.86 -9.95 11.39
N VAL A 204 -4.65 -10.55 10.21
CA VAL A 204 -3.80 -11.74 10.03
C VAL A 204 -2.34 -11.35 9.79
N VAL A 205 -2.08 -10.23 9.11
CA VAL A 205 -0.74 -9.80 8.71
C VAL A 205 0.24 -9.72 9.89
N PRO A 206 -0.08 -9.11 11.05
CA PRO A 206 0.82 -9.11 12.21
C PRO A 206 1.26 -10.50 12.67
N LEU A 207 0.37 -11.49 12.63
CA LEU A 207 0.70 -12.86 12.99
C LEU A 207 1.66 -13.48 11.95
N VAL A 208 1.42 -13.22 10.66
CA VAL A 208 2.33 -13.65 9.58
C VAL A 208 3.71 -13.03 9.74
N LEU A 209 3.79 -11.74 10.09
CA LEU A 209 5.07 -11.05 10.30
C LEU A 209 5.87 -11.68 11.44
N ILE A 210 5.23 -11.99 12.57
CA ILE A 210 5.92 -12.69 13.67
C ILE A 210 6.43 -14.07 13.20
N GLY A 211 5.61 -14.80 12.44
CA GLY A 211 6.00 -16.08 11.86
C GLY A 211 7.20 -15.99 10.91
N LEU A 212 7.31 -14.90 10.14
CA LEU A 212 8.46 -14.64 9.26
C LEU A 212 9.72 -14.27 10.03
N VAL A 213 9.56 -13.55 11.14
CA VAL A 213 10.71 -13.11 11.96
C VAL A 213 11.33 -14.28 12.70
N ASP A 214 10.52 -15.08 13.40
CA ASP A 214 11.01 -16.10 14.35
C ASP A 214 10.21 -17.42 14.36
N GLY A 215 9.50 -17.71 13.27
CA GLY A 215 8.82 -18.98 13.05
C GLY A 215 7.72 -19.30 14.06
N ARG A 216 7.54 -20.61 14.32
CA ARG A 216 6.50 -21.12 15.23
C ARG A 216 6.70 -20.67 16.68
N ARG A 217 7.96 -20.46 17.09
CA ARG A 217 8.29 -20.01 18.44
C ARG A 217 7.81 -18.58 18.66
N GLY A 218 8.10 -17.69 17.72
CA GLY A 218 7.58 -16.32 17.73
C GLY A 218 6.07 -16.32 17.83
N LEU A 219 5.38 -17.10 16.99
CA LEU A 219 3.93 -17.16 17.01
C LEU A 219 3.37 -17.56 18.39
N ARG A 220 3.96 -18.58 19.03
CA ARG A 220 3.48 -19.06 20.34
C ARG A 220 3.71 -18.05 21.46
N GLU A 221 4.79 -17.30 21.42
CA GLU A 221 5.21 -16.41 22.51
C GLU A 221 4.63 -14.99 22.37
N THR A 222 4.40 -14.50 21.13
CA THR A 222 3.99 -13.11 20.87
C THR A 222 2.70 -12.96 20.05
N TRP A 223 1.86 -14.00 19.96
CA TRP A 223 0.55 -13.88 19.28
C TRP A 223 -0.37 -12.84 19.91
N VAL A 224 -0.38 -12.68 21.24
CA VAL A 224 -1.26 -11.72 21.94
C VAL A 224 -1.01 -10.29 21.46
N PRO A 225 0.22 -9.74 21.52
CA PRO A 225 0.48 -8.40 21.04
C PRO A 225 0.28 -8.25 19.53
N ALA A 226 0.60 -9.26 18.71
CA ALA A 226 0.28 -9.21 17.27
C ALA A 226 -1.22 -9.12 17.02
N LEU A 227 -2.01 -9.97 17.68
CA LEU A 227 -3.45 -9.98 17.50
C LEU A 227 -4.07 -8.68 17.99
N ALA A 228 -3.64 -8.17 19.14
CA ALA A 228 -4.09 -6.87 19.65
C ALA A 228 -3.79 -5.73 18.66
N CYS A 229 -2.58 -5.73 18.09
CA CYS A 229 -2.19 -4.79 17.05
C CYS A 229 -3.09 -4.90 15.80
N GLY A 230 -3.27 -6.11 15.29
CA GLY A 230 -4.09 -6.39 14.11
C GLY A 230 -5.56 -6.05 14.32
N VAL A 231 -6.13 -6.38 15.48
CA VAL A 231 -7.52 -6.03 15.83
C VAL A 231 -7.68 -4.51 15.92
N ALA A 232 -6.78 -3.82 16.62
CA ALA A 232 -6.87 -2.37 16.76
C ALA A 232 -6.73 -1.67 15.40
N PHE A 233 -5.79 -2.12 14.57
CA PHE A 233 -5.63 -1.64 13.20
C PHE A 233 -6.90 -1.89 12.38
N ALA A 234 -7.40 -3.12 12.37
CA ALA A 234 -8.57 -3.53 11.60
C ALA A 234 -9.83 -2.74 12.00
N VAL A 235 -10.09 -2.59 13.30
CA VAL A 235 -11.25 -1.85 13.82
C VAL A 235 -11.16 -0.37 13.46
N ALA A 236 -9.99 0.25 13.64
CA ALA A 236 -9.81 1.66 13.31
C ALA A 236 -9.91 1.89 11.79
N GLN A 237 -9.33 1.01 10.97
CA GLN A 237 -9.43 1.07 9.50
C GLN A 237 -10.90 0.92 9.04
N PHE A 238 -11.62 -0.05 9.61
CA PHE A 238 -13.04 -0.25 9.35
C PHE A 238 -13.87 0.99 9.73
N ALA A 239 -13.68 1.50 10.94
CA ALA A 239 -14.45 2.64 11.45
C ALA A 239 -14.19 3.91 10.62
N ALA A 240 -12.92 4.18 10.31
CA ALA A 240 -12.55 5.34 9.54
C ALA A 240 -13.07 5.27 8.09
N SER A 241 -12.95 4.11 7.43
CA SER A 241 -13.43 3.92 6.05
C SER A 241 -14.95 3.88 5.90
N ASN A 242 -15.70 3.47 6.94
CA ASN A 242 -17.16 3.41 6.90
C ASN A 242 -17.84 4.69 7.41
N TYR A 243 -17.21 5.44 8.32
CA TYR A 243 -17.90 6.53 9.05
C TYR A 243 -17.15 7.87 9.06
N VAL A 244 -15.88 7.93 8.64
CA VAL A 244 -15.08 9.16 8.74
C VAL A 244 -14.61 9.63 7.38
N SER A 245 -13.63 8.95 6.79
CA SER A 245 -12.98 9.34 5.54
C SER A 245 -12.01 8.23 5.10
N ALA A 246 -12.02 7.92 3.81
CA ALA A 246 -11.07 6.98 3.20
C ALA A 246 -9.61 7.44 3.36
N GLN A 247 -9.38 8.76 3.32
CA GLN A 247 -8.04 9.34 3.40
C GLN A 247 -7.40 9.19 4.78
N LEU A 248 -8.20 9.09 5.84
CA LEU A 248 -7.72 8.96 7.22
C LEU A 248 -7.61 7.50 7.68
N ALA A 249 -8.10 6.54 6.89
CA ALA A 249 -8.28 5.16 7.31
C ALA A 249 -6.99 4.53 7.83
N ASP A 250 -5.92 4.58 7.04
CA ASP A 250 -4.65 3.98 7.44
C ASP A 250 -3.86 4.79 8.47
N ILE A 251 -4.01 6.12 8.46
CA ILE A 251 -3.37 6.96 9.49
C ILE A 251 -3.93 6.58 10.86
N GLY A 252 -5.26 6.52 10.99
CA GLY A 252 -5.93 6.11 12.21
C GLY A 252 -5.59 4.66 12.59
N ALA A 253 -5.60 3.75 11.62
CA ALA A 253 -5.30 2.34 11.84
C ALA A 253 -3.87 2.11 12.32
N ALA A 254 -2.89 2.75 11.70
CA ALA A 254 -1.48 2.68 12.09
C ALA A 254 -1.25 3.17 13.52
N LEU A 255 -1.85 4.31 13.87
CA LEU A 255 -1.75 4.87 15.21
C LEU A 255 -2.45 4.00 16.26
N ALA A 256 -3.63 3.47 15.95
CA ALA A 256 -4.36 2.55 16.82
C ALA A 256 -3.59 1.24 17.04
N GLY A 257 -3.01 0.66 15.98
CA GLY A 257 -2.18 -0.53 16.06
C GLY A 257 -0.92 -0.31 16.90
N ALA A 258 -0.24 0.83 16.73
CA ALA A 258 0.90 1.21 17.55
C ALA A 258 0.49 1.40 19.03
N ALA A 259 -0.61 2.11 19.29
CA ALA A 259 -1.12 2.32 20.64
C ALA A 259 -1.50 1.00 21.33
N ALA A 260 -2.08 0.04 20.58
CA ALA A 260 -2.38 -1.29 21.11
C ALA A 260 -1.12 -2.07 21.49
N LEU A 261 -0.08 -2.04 20.66
CA LEU A 261 1.22 -2.63 21.00
C LEU A 261 1.81 -1.99 22.26
N VAL A 262 1.73 -0.67 22.38
CA VAL A 262 2.17 0.05 23.59
C VAL A 262 1.32 -0.39 24.78
N ALA A 263 0.00 -0.54 24.65
CA ALA A 263 -0.89 -0.84 25.77
C ALA A 263 -0.74 -2.27 26.31
N VAL A 264 -0.37 -3.23 25.46
CA VAL A 264 -0.23 -4.64 25.85
C VAL A 264 1.05 -4.86 26.68
N PRO A 265 0.94 -5.25 27.97
CA PRO A 265 2.12 -5.37 28.83
C PRO A 265 3.13 -6.41 28.35
N SER A 266 2.68 -7.49 27.70
CA SER A 266 3.57 -8.51 27.16
C SER A 266 4.43 -8.02 25.99
N ALA A 267 4.04 -6.91 25.34
CA ALA A 267 4.88 -6.26 24.34
C ALA A 267 6.03 -5.45 24.98
N ARG A 268 5.90 -5.05 26.25
CA ARG A 268 6.88 -4.23 26.99
C ARG A 268 7.89 -5.05 27.77
N ARG A 269 7.95 -6.38 27.60
CA ARG A 269 8.88 -7.20 28.37
C ARG A 269 10.33 -6.88 27.93
N PRO A 270 11.19 -6.38 28.84
CA PRO A 270 12.61 -6.38 28.59
C PRO A 270 13.11 -7.83 28.60
N ALA A 271 14.20 -8.08 27.87
CA ALA A 271 14.85 -9.38 27.82
C ALA A 271 15.26 -9.89 29.22
#